data_AF-A0AAN1PTS8-F1
#
_entry.id   AF-A0AAN1PTS8-F1
#
_cell.length_a   1.000
_cell.length_b   1.000
_cell.length_c   1.000
_cell.angle_alpha   90.00
_cell.angle_beta   90.00
_cell.angle_gamma   90.00
#
_symmetry.space_group_name_H-M   'P 1'
#
loop_
_entity.id
_entity.type
_entity.pdbx_description
1 polymer ?
#
loop_
_entity_poly.entity_id
_entity_poly.type
_entity_poly.pdbx_seq_one_letter_code
_entity_poly.pdbx_strand_id
1 'polypeptide(L)'
;MQSVLYNLYPAIGSVNAARQNYNFTLLPHARSSFGQCDVPIDGRKVQPPEQARGAIARTYLYFEAVYPRYSMSKAQRQLMQAWDKQYPTTKVECQRAQRIKQQQGNANPILAERCN
;
A
#
# COMPACT_ATOMS: atom_id res chain seq x y z
N MET A 1 5.96 11.08 10.75
CA MET A 1 5.46 9.99 9.87
C MET A 1 4.37 10.45 8.90
N GLN A 2 3.55 11.45 9.23
CA GLN A 2 2.40 11.85 8.40
C GLN A 2 2.76 12.56 7.08
N SER A 3 3.93 13.19 6.98
CA SER A 3 4.41 13.94 5.80
C SER A 3 5.31 13.12 4.86
N VAL A 4 5.28 11.79 4.95
CA VAL A 4 6.13 10.91 4.13
C VAL A 4 5.46 10.67 2.79
N LEU A 5 6.03 11.20 1.71
CA LEU A 5 5.38 11.16 0.39
C LEU A 5 5.24 9.73 -0.12
N TYR A 6 6.11 8.79 0.28
CA TYR A 6 5.94 7.37 -0.07
C TYR A 6 4.61 6.78 0.42
N ASN A 7 3.95 7.36 1.43
CA ASN A 7 2.66 6.93 1.97
C ASN A 7 1.45 7.73 1.46
N LEU A 8 1.67 8.79 0.69
CA LEU A 8 0.59 9.68 0.25
C LEU A 8 0.22 9.38 -1.21
N TYR A 9 -1.00 8.90 -1.40
CA TYR A 9 -1.57 8.60 -2.71
C TYR A 9 -2.90 9.34 -2.89
N PRO A 10 -3.20 9.81 -4.12
CA PRO A 10 -4.52 10.33 -4.42
C PRO A 10 -5.54 9.18 -4.36
N ALA A 11 -6.68 9.43 -3.74
CA ALA A 11 -7.78 8.47 -3.63
C ALA A 11 -9.11 9.20 -3.82
N ILE A 12 -10.13 8.47 -4.28
CA ILE A 12 -11.50 8.98 -4.34
C ILE A 12 -11.99 9.24 -2.91
N GLY A 13 -12.55 10.43 -2.65
CA GLY A 13 -12.91 10.86 -1.29
C GLY A 13 -13.86 9.91 -0.55
N SER A 14 -14.86 9.36 -1.24
CA SER A 14 -15.80 8.38 -0.67
C SER A 14 -15.13 7.05 -0.33
N VAL A 15 -14.21 6.57 -1.18
CA VAL A 15 -13.43 5.35 -0.92
C VAL A 15 -12.50 5.56 0.28
N ASN A 16 -11.82 6.70 0.35
CA ASN A 16 -10.97 7.05 1.49
C ASN A 16 -11.77 7.12 2.79
N ALA A 17 -12.92 7.79 2.77
CA ALA A 17 -13.82 7.90 3.91
C ALA A 17 -14.34 6.54 4.40
N ALA A 18 -14.69 5.63 3.48
CA ALA A 18 -15.16 4.29 3.82
C ALA A 18 -14.03 3.35 4.29
N ARG A 19 -12.82 3.51 3.74
CA ARG A 19 -11.63 2.70 4.09
C ARG A 19 -11.20 2.92 5.54
N GLN A 20 -11.39 4.12 6.09
CA GLN A 20 -11.04 4.46 7.47
C GLN A 20 -9.58 4.07 7.82
N ASN A 21 -9.36 3.49 8.99
CA ASN A 21 -8.11 2.89 9.44
C ASN A 21 -8.10 1.36 9.34
N TYR A 22 -8.92 0.80 8.45
CA TYR A 22 -9.09 -0.65 8.32
C TYR A 22 -7.89 -1.32 7.67
N ASN A 23 -7.60 -2.55 8.13
CA ASN A 23 -6.53 -3.35 7.59
C ASN A 23 -6.88 -3.89 6.20
N PHE A 24 -5.86 -3.99 5.34
CA PHE A 24 -6.02 -4.63 4.04
C PHE A 24 -5.99 -6.15 4.17
N THR A 25 -6.79 -6.82 3.36
CA THR A 25 -6.89 -8.29 3.29
C THR A 25 -7.53 -8.71 1.96
N LEU A 26 -7.63 -10.00 1.72
CA LEU A 26 -8.55 -10.55 0.72
C LEU A 26 -9.91 -10.82 1.36
N LEU A 27 -10.98 -10.51 0.62
CA LEU A 27 -12.38 -10.69 0.96
C LEU A 27 -13.11 -11.33 -0.24
N PRO A 28 -12.87 -12.63 -0.53
CA PRO A 28 -13.33 -13.27 -1.77
C PRO A 28 -14.86 -13.35 -1.93
N HIS A 29 -15.61 -13.21 -0.83
CA HIS A 29 -17.07 -13.29 -0.83
C HIS A 29 -17.76 -11.93 -0.60
N ALA A 30 -16.99 -10.87 -0.33
CA ALA A 30 -17.55 -9.54 -0.13
C ALA A 30 -17.74 -8.83 -1.48
N ARG A 31 -18.81 -8.04 -1.58
CA ARG A 31 -19.11 -7.23 -2.78
C ARG A 31 -18.76 -5.78 -2.50
N SER A 32 -18.23 -5.09 -3.51
CA SER A 32 -18.00 -3.65 -3.38
C SER A 32 -19.28 -2.85 -3.51
N SER A 33 -19.42 -1.82 -2.69
CA SER A 33 -20.47 -0.80 -2.80
C SER A 33 -20.14 0.31 -3.81
N PHE A 34 -18.97 0.26 -4.46
CA PHE A 34 -18.47 1.30 -5.35
C PHE A 34 -18.62 0.97 -6.85
N GLY A 35 -19.63 0.16 -7.20
CA GLY A 35 -19.91 -0.21 -8.60
C GLY A 35 -18.77 -1.00 -9.22
N GLN A 36 -18.17 -0.47 -10.30
CA GLN A 36 -17.06 -1.12 -11.01
C GLN A 36 -15.73 -1.09 -10.24
N CYS A 37 -15.60 -0.21 -9.24
CA CYS A 37 -14.40 -0.14 -8.41
C CYS A 37 -14.41 -1.31 -7.41
N ASP A 38 -13.61 -2.35 -7.66
CA ASP A 38 -13.53 -3.54 -6.80
C ASP A 38 -12.80 -3.25 -5.48
N VAL A 39 -13.52 -2.60 -4.56
CA VAL A 39 -13.07 -2.33 -3.20
C VAL A 39 -14.12 -2.82 -2.20
N PRO A 40 -14.22 -4.14 -1.94
CA PRO A 40 -15.08 -4.64 -0.89
C PRO A 40 -14.59 -4.18 0.48
N ILE A 41 -15.53 -3.80 1.34
CA ILE A 41 -15.28 -3.43 2.73
C ILE A 41 -16.25 -4.22 3.60
N ASP A 42 -15.71 -5.04 4.49
CA ASP A 42 -16.49 -5.88 5.39
C ASP A 42 -15.77 -6.06 6.72
N GLY A 43 -16.47 -6.08 7.85
CA GLY A 43 -15.89 -6.39 9.17
C GLY A 43 -14.61 -5.61 9.52
N ARG A 44 -14.55 -4.30 9.24
CA ARG A 44 -13.36 -3.43 9.45
C ARG A 44 -12.11 -3.89 8.67
N LYS A 45 -12.33 -4.48 7.51
CA LYS A 45 -11.32 -4.98 6.57
C LYS A 45 -11.64 -4.46 5.18
N VAL A 46 -10.60 -4.21 4.39
CA VAL A 46 -10.72 -3.67 3.03
C VAL A 46 -9.95 -4.55 2.08
N GLN A 47 -10.57 -4.96 0.98
CA GLN A 47 -9.86 -5.55 -0.15
C GLN A 47 -9.55 -4.44 -1.16
N PRO A 48 -8.27 -4.10 -1.38
CA PRO A 48 -7.92 -3.14 -2.41
C PRO A 48 -7.97 -3.80 -3.80
N PRO A 49 -8.11 -3.00 -4.88
CA PRO A 49 -8.03 -3.49 -6.25
C PRO A 49 -6.64 -4.08 -6.50
N GLU A 50 -6.55 -5.10 -7.38
CA GLU A 50 -5.29 -5.80 -7.63
C GLU A 50 -4.13 -4.86 -8.00
N GLN A 51 -4.40 -3.90 -8.87
CA GLN A 51 -3.41 -2.90 -9.32
C GLN A 51 -2.78 -2.08 -8.18
N ALA A 52 -3.43 -1.97 -7.01
CA ALA A 52 -2.92 -1.23 -5.86
C ALA A 52 -2.17 -2.10 -4.85
N ARG A 53 -2.32 -3.43 -4.89
CA ARG A 53 -1.80 -4.36 -3.87
C ARG A 53 -0.30 -4.28 -3.70
N GLY A 54 0.46 -4.27 -4.80
CA GLY A 54 1.92 -4.18 -4.77
C GLY A 54 2.43 -2.88 -4.12
N ALA A 55 1.88 -1.74 -4.53
CA ALA A 55 2.27 -0.43 -3.99
C ALA A 55 1.92 -0.30 -2.50
N ILE A 56 0.75 -0.80 -2.10
CA ILE A 56 0.34 -0.88 -0.68
C ILE A 56 1.35 -1.73 0.10
N ALA A 57 1.68 -2.93 -0.39
CA ALA A 57 2.61 -3.83 0.26
C ALA A 57 3.99 -3.21 0.50
N ARG A 58 4.59 -2.62 -0.53
CA ARG A 58 5.90 -1.96 -0.43
C ARG A 58 5.88 -0.74 0.51
N THR A 59 4.76 -0.03 0.56
CA THR A 59 4.59 1.09 1.50
C THR A 59 4.55 0.59 2.95
N TYR A 60 3.81 -0.48 3.24
CA TYR A 60 3.78 -1.10 4.57
C TYR A 60 5.16 -1.65 4.99
N LEU A 61 5.83 -2.37 4.09
CA LEU A 61 7.17 -2.90 4.33
C LEU A 61 8.19 -1.78 4.57
N TYR A 62 8.12 -0.69 3.80
CA TYR A 62 8.95 0.48 4.00
C TYR A 62 8.76 1.11 5.37
N PHE A 63 7.50 1.26 5.82
CA PHE A 63 7.23 1.84 7.13
C PHE A 63 7.75 0.96 8.27
N GLU A 64 7.59 -0.35 8.17
CA GLU A 64 8.12 -1.29 9.17
C GLU A 64 9.65 -1.30 9.18
N ALA A 65 10.32 -1.15 8.04
CA ALA A 65 11.78 -1.10 7.97
C ALA A 65 12.39 0.21 8.50
N VAL A 66 11.72 1.36 8.29
CA VAL A 66 12.29 2.68 8.56
C VAL A 66 11.83 3.29 9.88
N TYR A 67 10.66 2.90 10.40
CA TYR A 67 10.08 3.50 11.60
C TYR A 67 9.95 2.49 12.75
N PRO A 68 10.84 2.51 13.75
CA PRO A 68 10.85 1.53 14.84
C PRO A 68 9.57 1.46 15.68
N ARG A 69 8.79 2.55 15.70
CA ARG A 69 7.51 2.61 16.44
C ARG A 69 6.36 1.94 15.70
N TYR A 70 6.54 1.59 14.43
CA TYR A 70 5.52 0.93 13.62
C TYR A 70 5.88 -0.54 13.44
N SER A 71 4.93 -1.42 13.73
CA SER A 71 5.07 -2.85 13.52
C SER A 71 3.77 -3.44 13.01
N MET A 72 3.88 -4.39 12.09
CA MET A 72 2.76 -5.19 11.61
C MET A 72 2.58 -6.42 12.49
N SER A 73 1.33 -6.90 12.55
CA SER A 73 1.07 -8.26 13.02
C SER A 73 1.71 -9.28 12.08
N LYS A 74 1.98 -10.49 12.58
CA LYS A 74 2.56 -11.58 11.77
C LYS A 74 1.75 -11.84 10.49
N ALA A 75 0.42 -11.85 10.60
CA ALA A 75 -0.47 -12.08 9.47
C ALA A 75 -0.41 -10.94 8.44
N GLN A 76 -0.39 -9.67 8.88
CA GLN A 76 -0.24 -8.53 7.98
C GLN A 76 1.10 -8.54 7.26
N ARG A 77 2.21 -8.82 7.98
CA ARG A 77 3.53 -8.93 7.37
C ARG A 77 3.58 -10.00 6.29
N GLN A 78 3.04 -11.18 6.56
CA GLN A 78 2.98 -12.27 5.58
C GLN A 78 2.16 -11.89 4.34
N LEU A 79 1.02 -11.22 4.52
CA LEU A 79 0.21 -10.72 3.41
C LEU A 79 0.98 -9.70 2.56
N MET A 80 1.64 -8.72 3.18
CA MET A 80 2.41 -7.71 2.44
C MET A 80 3.61 -8.32 1.72
N GLN A 81 4.30 -9.29 2.33
CA GLN A 81 5.37 -10.02 1.66
C GLN A 81 4.87 -10.83 0.45
N ALA A 82 3.70 -11.46 0.57
CA ALA A 82 3.09 -12.19 -0.54
C ALA A 82 2.70 -11.23 -1.68
N TRP A 83 2.06 -10.11 -1.36
CA TRP A 83 1.67 -9.11 -2.35
C TRP A 83 2.87 -8.42 -3.01
N ASP A 84 3.94 -8.13 -2.29
CA ASP A 84 5.17 -7.58 -2.88
C ASP A 84 5.75 -8.51 -3.96
N LYS A 85 5.75 -9.83 -3.69
CA LYS A 85 6.24 -10.84 -4.63
C LYS A 85 5.29 -11.06 -5.80
N GLN A 86 3.99 -11.09 -5.54
CA GLN A 86 2.96 -11.39 -6.56
C GLN A 86 2.74 -10.21 -7.51
N TYR A 87 2.85 -8.98 -7.02
CA TYR A 87 2.59 -7.76 -7.77
C TYR A 87 3.88 -6.93 -7.89
N PRO A 88 4.73 -7.20 -8.91
CA PRO A 88 6.03 -6.54 -9.05
C PRO A 88 5.90 -5.02 -9.21
N THR A 89 7.01 -4.33 -9.00
CA THR A 89 7.12 -2.88 -9.21
C THR A 89 6.83 -2.51 -10.66
N THR A 90 6.21 -1.35 -10.85
CA THR A 90 5.97 -0.80 -12.18
C THR A 90 6.93 0.34 -12.48
N LYS A 91 7.14 0.65 -13.76
CA LYS A 91 7.96 1.81 -14.18
C LYS A 91 7.47 3.12 -13.55
N VAL A 92 6.15 3.30 -13.45
CA VAL A 92 5.54 4.49 -12.84
C VAL A 92 5.85 4.57 -11.35
N GLU A 93 5.82 3.44 -10.65
CA GLU A 93 6.17 3.38 -9.22
C GLU A 93 7.64 3.73 -8.98
N CYS A 94 8.55 3.22 -9.81
CA CYS A 94 9.98 3.54 -9.74
C CYS A 94 10.26 5.01 -10.07
N GLN A 95 9.62 5.57 -11.11
CA GLN A 95 9.72 6.99 -11.43
C GLN A 95 9.20 7.88 -10.31
N ARG A 96 8.07 7.50 -9.69
CA ARG A 96 7.53 8.19 -8.52
C ARG A 96 8.53 8.15 -7.35
N ALA A 97 9.15 7.00 -7.09
CA ALA A 97 10.17 6.86 -6.05
C ALA A 97 11.37 7.79 -6.28
N GLN A 98 11.85 7.89 -7.52
CA GLN A 98 12.94 8.81 -7.88
C GLN A 98 12.56 10.28 -7.63
N ARG A 99 11.36 10.69 -8.04
CA ARG A 99 10.87 12.06 -7.80
C ARG A 99 10.74 12.35 -6.31
N ILE A 100 10.22 11.42 -5.53
CA ILE A 100 10.12 11.58 -4.06
C ILE A 100 11.50 11.70 -3.44
N LYS A 101 12.47 10.87 -3.83
CA LYS A 101 13.86 10.95 -3.35
C LYS A 101 14.47 12.33 -3.63
N GLN A 102 14.26 12.89 -4.81
CA GLN A 102 14.74 14.23 -5.16
C GLN A 102 14.13 15.33 -4.28
N GLN A 103 12.86 15.19 -3.90
CA GLN A 103 12.14 16.20 -3.11
C GLN A 103 12.33 16.07 -1.60
N GLN A 104 12.33 14.84 -1.06
CA GLN A 104 12.45 14.58 0.38
C GLN A 104 13.88 14.29 0.85
N GLY A 105 14.79 13.98 -0.07
CA GLY A 105 16.18 13.63 0.23
C GLY A 105 16.38 12.18 0.71
N ASN A 106 15.32 11.44 1.04
CA ASN A 106 15.40 10.05 1.49
C ASN A 106 14.93 9.04 0.42
N ALA A 107 15.61 7.91 0.35
CA ALA A 107 15.22 6.78 -0.49
C ALA A 107 14.32 5.81 0.29
N ASN A 108 13.36 5.18 -0.39
CA ASN A 108 12.68 4.00 0.12
C ASN A 108 13.54 2.76 -0.21
N PRO A 109 14.19 2.10 0.79
CA PRO A 109 15.07 0.96 0.52
C PRO A 109 14.34 -0.21 -0.15
N ILE A 110 13.06 -0.44 0.15
CA ILE A 110 12.26 -1.50 -0.47
C ILE A 110 12.09 -1.23 -1.96
N LEU A 111 11.71 0.01 -2.33
CA LEU A 111 11.59 0.39 -3.74
C LEU A 111 12.94 0.44 -4.44
N ALA A 112 14.00 0.88 -3.75
CA ALA A 112 15.35 0.92 -4.31
C ALA A 112 15.86 -0.47 -4.68
N GLU A 113 15.54 -1.50 -3.89
CA GLU A 113 15.89 -2.89 -4.20
C GLU A 113 15.09 -3.45 -5.38
N ARG A 114 13.80 -3.11 -5.47
CA ARG A 114 12.84 -3.67 -6.45
C ARG A 114 12.82 -2.96 -7.80
N CYS A 115 13.43 -1.78 -7.90
CA CYS A 115 13.47 -0.98 -9.13
C CYS A 115 14.78 -1.10 -9.91
N ASN A 116 15.65 -2.03 -9.50
CA ASN A 116 16.91 -2.35 -10.19
C ASN A 116 16.71 -3.36 -11.31
#